data_AF-A0A7L2ABH4-F1
#
_entry.id   AF-A0A7L2ABH4-F1
#
_cell.length_a   1.000
_cell.length_b   1.000
_cell.length_c   1.000
_cell.angle_alpha   90.00
_cell.angle_beta   90.00
_cell.angle_gamma   90.00
#
_symmetry.space_group_name_H-M   'P 1'
#
loop_
_entity.id
_entity.type
_entity.pdbx_description
1 polymer ?
#
loop_
_entity_poly.entity_id
_entity_poly.type
_entity_poly.pdbx_seq_one_letter_code
_entity_poly.pdbx_strand_id
1 'polypeptide(L)'
;CAVSCPEPVACAWSQPCVTSCGDSRAVIHPPPVLVTFPGPILSSCPQESVVGSSAPSGTFLASGNFLGSGKFLGSGASYGSYNY
;
A
#
# COMPACT_ATOMS: atom_id res chain seq x y z
N CYS A 1 57.11 46.21 42.26
CA CYS A 1 55.72 46.57 42.63
C CYS A 1 55.11 45.40 43.36
N ALA A 2 54.81 45.53 44.65
CA ALA A 2 54.09 44.48 45.39
C ALA A 2 52.59 44.78 45.30
N VAL A 3 51.82 43.87 44.71
CA VAL A 3 50.36 43.97 44.73
C VAL A 3 49.91 43.51 46.11
N SER A 4 49.53 44.45 46.97
CA SER A 4 48.88 44.14 48.24
C SER A 4 47.42 43.78 47.95
N CYS A 5 47.13 42.50 47.72
CA CYS A 5 45.75 42.03 47.68
C CYS A 5 45.21 41.97 49.12
N PRO A 6 44.10 42.67 49.44
CA PRO A 6 43.43 42.44 50.70
C PRO A 6 42.99 40.97 50.78
N GLU A 7 43.07 40.40 51.98
CA GLU A 7 42.76 39.01 52.24
C GLU A 7 41.30 38.71 51.82
N PRO A 8 41.01 37.60 51.11
CA PRO A 8 39.67 37.32 50.63
C PRO A 8 38.72 37.09 51.82
N VAL A 9 37.80 38.03 52.04
CA VAL A 9 36.78 37.92 53.08
C VAL A 9 35.56 37.20 52.51
N ALA A 10 35.30 35.99 53.03
CA ALA A 10 34.05 35.28 52.77
C ALA A 10 33.04 35.64 53.86
N CYS A 11 32.03 36.43 53.50
CA CYS A 11 30.88 36.66 54.38
C CYS A 11 29.98 35.43 54.35
N ALA A 12 30.16 34.51 55.30
CA ALA A 12 29.29 33.36 55.49
C ALA A 12 28.17 33.72 56.47
N TRP A 13 26.95 33.30 56.16
CA TRP A 13 25.77 33.52 56.98
C TRP A 13 25.06 32.19 57.18
N SER A 14 24.70 31.86 58.41
CA SER A 14 24.12 30.55 58.78
C SER A 14 22.60 30.50 58.62
N GLN A 15 21.95 31.63 58.29
CA GLN A 15 20.51 31.67 58.02
C GLN A 15 20.19 31.33 56.56
N PRO A 16 19.07 30.63 56.29
CA PRO A 16 18.69 30.26 54.93
C PRO A 16 18.48 31.50 54.06
N CYS A 17 19.21 31.58 52.96
CA CYS A 17 19.06 32.62 51.95
C CYS A 17 17.99 32.21 50.93
N VAL A 18 16.73 32.51 51.24
CA VAL A 18 15.63 32.35 50.30
C VAL A 18 15.44 33.66 49.55
N THR A 19 15.71 33.65 48.24
CA THR A 19 15.38 34.74 47.33
C THR A 19 14.26 34.31 46.39
N SER A 20 13.34 35.21 46.10
CA SER A 20 12.34 34.99 45.06
C SER A 20 12.94 35.44 43.73
N CYS A 21 13.23 34.49 42.84
CA CYS A 21 13.58 34.79 41.45
C CYS A 21 12.32 34.85 40.60
N GLY A 22 12.36 35.63 39.52
CA GLY A 22 11.30 35.63 38.51
C GLY A 22 11.23 34.31 37.75
N ASP A 23 10.20 34.17 36.91
CA ASP A 23 9.94 32.95 36.14
C ASP A 23 11.12 32.58 35.22
N SER A 24 11.52 31.31 35.24
CA SER A 24 12.50 30.76 34.30
C SER A 24 11.79 30.23 33.06
N ARG A 25 12.24 30.66 31.87
CA ARG A 25 11.71 30.16 30.59
C ARG A 25 12.71 29.24 29.91
N ALA A 26 12.31 28.00 29.64
CA ALA A 26 13.01 27.09 28.76
C ALA A 26 12.29 27.00 27.40
N VAL A 27 13.05 27.01 26.29
CA VAL A 27 12.52 26.82 24.93
C VAL A 27 13.21 25.62 24.32
N ILE A 28 12.43 24.69 23.79
CA ILE A 28 12.92 23.48 23.13
C ILE A 28 12.64 23.61 21.64
N HIS A 29 13.67 23.40 20.81
CA HIS A 29 13.56 23.40 19.36
C HIS A 29 13.78 21.99 18.83
N PRO A 30 12.73 21.17 18.70
CA PRO A 30 12.86 19.83 18.14
C PRO A 30 13.19 19.91 16.64
N PRO A 31 13.93 18.92 16.10
CA PRO A 31 14.19 18.83 14.67
C PRO A 31 12.90 18.51 13.89
N PRO A 32 12.83 18.90 12.60
CA PRO A 32 11.70 18.56 11.75
C PRO A 32 11.57 17.04 11.57
N VAL A 33 10.35 16.52 11.67
CA VAL A 33 10.05 15.09 11.47
C VAL A 33 9.28 14.92 10.17
N LEU A 34 9.76 14.04 9.30
CA LEU A 34 9.07 13.66 8.07
C LEU A 34 8.37 12.31 8.27
N VAL A 35 7.07 12.26 7.97
CA VAL A 35 6.29 11.02 7.96
C VAL A 35 5.85 10.73 6.54
N THR A 36 6.26 9.58 6.00
CA THR A 36 5.84 9.10 4.68
C THR A 36 4.82 7.99 4.87
N PHE A 37 3.62 8.19 4.36
CA PHE A 37 2.60 7.14 4.32
C PHE A 37 2.74 6.35 3.01
N PRO A 38 2.83 5.02 3.07
CA PRO A 38 2.77 4.21 1.86
C PRO A 38 1.45 4.48 1.14
N GLY A 39 1.49 4.53 -0.20
CA GLY A 39 0.29 4.71 -1.01
C GLY A 39 -0.74 3.59 -0.79
N PRO A 40 -2.02 3.82 -1.16
CA PRO A 40 -3.06 2.81 -0.99
C PRO A 40 -2.74 1.56 -1.83
N ILE A 41 -2.85 0.38 -1.21
CA ILE A 41 -2.77 -0.91 -1.91
C ILE A 41 -4.13 -1.16 -2.55
N LEU A 42 -4.19 -1.19 -3.88
CA LEU A 42 -5.39 -1.57 -4.62
C LEU A 42 -5.31 -3.07 -4.96
N SER A 43 -6.22 -3.86 -4.39
CA SER A 43 -6.38 -5.28 -4.70
C SER A 43 -7.70 -5.50 -5.41
N SER A 44 -7.69 -6.26 -6.51
CA SER A 44 -8.90 -6.72 -7.19
C SER A 44 -8.93 -8.25 -7.22
N CYS A 45 -10.08 -8.81 -6.84
CA CYS A 45 -10.37 -10.23 -6.91
C CYS A 45 -11.58 -10.42 -7.82
N PRO A 46 -11.38 -10.55 -9.15
CA PRO A 46 -12.50 -10.70 -10.07
C PRO A 46 -13.28 -11.98 -9.72
N GLN A 47 -14.60 -11.86 -9.57
CA GLN A 47 -15.46 -13.00 -9.25
C GLN A 47 -15.63 -13.94 -10.46
N GLU A 48 -15.40 -13.46 -11.68
CA GLU A 48 -15.54 -14.22 -12.93
C GLU A 48 -14.50 -13.78 -13.95
N SER A 49 -13.94 -14.72 -14.71
CA SER A 49 -13.08 -14.46 -15.87
C SER A 49 -13.54 -15.28 -17.06
N VAL A 50 -13.93 -14.62 -18.15
CA VAL A 50 -14.28 -15.30 -19.40
C VAL A 50 -13.03 -15.36 -20.29
N VAL A 51 -12.59 -16.57 -20.62
CA VAL A 51 -11.50 -16.83 -21.58
C VAL A 51 -12.10 -17.34 -22.88
N GLY A 52 -11.93 -16.58 -23.96
CA GLY A 52 -12.39 -16.96 -25.30
C GLY A 52 -11.23 -17.38 -26.20
N SER A 53 -11.44 -18.41 -27.03
CA SER A 53 -10.49 -18.84 -28.07
C SER A 53 -10.97 -18.35 -29.44
N SER A 54 -10.06 -17.80 -30.24
CA SER A 54 -10.34 -17.45 -31.64
C SER A 54 -9.75 -18.52 -32.57
N ALA A 55 -10.59 -19.12 -33.42
CA ALA A 55 -10.12 -19.89 -34.56
C ALA A 55 -9.87 -18.93 -35.73
N PRO A 56 -8.80 -19.12 -36.51
CA PRO A 56 -8.57 -18.27 -37.68
C PRO A 56 -9.79 -18.35 -38.60
N SER A 57 -10.31 -17.18 -38.97
CA SER A 57 -11.42 -17.07 -39.92
C SER A 57 -10.90 -17.38 -41.32
N GLY A 58 -10.84 -18.68 -41.61
CA GLY A 58 -10.44 -19.25 -42.88
C GLY A 58 -11.37 -20.42 -43.15
N THR A 59 -12.24 -20.25 -44.13
CA THR A 59 -13.25 -21.21 -44.60
C THR A 59 -12.70 -22.63 -44.75
N PHE A 60 -13.04 -23.54 -43.83
CA PHE A 60 -12.89 -24.99 -44.01
C PHE A 60 -14.02 -25.58 -44.90
N LEU A 61 -14.46 -24.84 -45.92
CA LEU A 61 -15.59 -25.24 -46.78
C LEU A 61 -15.32 -25.05 -48.28
N ALA A 62 -14.06 -25.07 -48.71
CA ALA A 62 -13.76 -25.10 -50.14
C ALA A 62 -12.58 -26.05 -50.44
N SER A 63 -12.92 -27.15 -51.10
CA SER A 63 -12.03 -28.06 -51.85
C SER A 63 -11.21 -29.11 -51.07
N GLY A 64 -11.53 -30.38 -51.33
CA GLY A 64 -10.52 -31.46 -51.39
C GLY A 64 -10.54 -32.51 -50.28
N ASN A 65 -11.36 -33.55 -50.46
CA ASN A 65 -11.12 -34.94 -50.04
C ASN A 65 -10.49 -35.19 -48.65
N PHE A 66 -11.32 -35.29 -47.61
CA PHE A 66 -10.95 -36.08 -46.42
C PHE A 66 -11.53 -37.50 -46.55
N LEU A 67 -10.73 -38.39 -47.13
CA LEU A 67 -10.94 -39.83 -47.10
C LEU A 67 -10.72 -40.31 -45.66
N GLY A 68 -11.82 -40.59 -44.95
CA GLY A 68 -11.80 -41.13 -43.59
C GLY A 68 -13.16 -41.62 -43.16
N SER A 69 -13.63 -42.70 -43.81
CA SER A 69 -14.56 -43.71 -43.28
C SER A 69 -15.46 -43.30 -42.10
N GLY A 70 -16.73 -43.02 -42.37
CA GLY A 70 -17.71 -42.83 -41.29
C GLY A 70 -19.09 -42.36 -41.75
N LYS A 71 -19.68 -43.02 -42.76
CA LYS A 71 -21.13 -42.90 -42.96
C LYS A 71 -21.83 -43.48 -41.74
N PHE A 72 -22.50 -42.66 -40.94
CA PHE A 72 -23.68 -43.08 -40.20
C PHE A 72 -24.76 -42.01 -40.36
N LEU A 73 -25.65 -42.24 -41.32
CA LEU A 73 -26.96 -41.60 -41.33
C LEU A 73 -27.70 -42.10 -40.09
N GLY A 74 -27.62 -41.35 -39.00
CA GLY A 74 -28.48 -41.51 -37.84
C GLY A 74 -29.82 -40.86 -38.10
N SER A 75 -30.71 -41.61 -38.77
CA SER A 75 -32.14 -41.32 -38.80
C SER A 75 -32.65 -41.28 -37.36
N GLY A 76 -33.17 -40.14 -36.93
CA GLY A 76 -33.68 -39.93 -35.58
C GLY A 76 -34.69 -38.80 -35.56
N ALA A 77 -35.85 -39.03 -36.17
CA ALA A 77 -37.01 -38.18 -35.98
C ALA A 77 -37.48 -38.31 -34.52
N SER A 78 -37.57 -37.18 -33.81
CA SER A 78 -38.44 -37.05 -32.64
C SER A 78 -39.19 -35.74 -32.73
N TYR A 79 -40.47 -35.87 -33.07
CA TYR A 79 -41.50 -34.85 -32.98
C TYR A 79 -41.92 -34.65 -31.51
N GLY A 80 -42.21 -33.40 -31.17
CA GLY A 80 -43.02 -33.01 -30.01
C GLY A 80 -42.23 -32.55 -28.79
N SER A 81 -42.73 -31.66 -27.92
CA SER A 81 -43.97 -30.89 -27.88
C SER A 81 -43.83 -29.94 -26.68
N TYR A 82 -44.22 -28.67 -26.87
CA TYR A 82 -44.61 -27.61 -25.92
C TYR A 82 -44.31 -27.67 -24.40
N ASN A 83 -43.87 -26.49 -23.93
CA ASN A 83 -44.15 -25.80 -22.65
C ASN A 83 -43.60 -26.40 -21.35
N TYR A 84 -42.70 -25.67 -20.69
CA TYR A 84 -43.01 -24.67 -19.64
C TYR A 84 -42.01 -23.51 -19.73
#